data_AF-A0AAN5DC60-F1
#
_entry.id   AF-A0AAN5DC60-F1
#
_cell.length_a   1.000
_cell.length_b   1.000
_cell.length_c   1.000
_cell.angle_alpha   90.00
_cell.angle_beta   90.00
_cell.angle_gamma   90.00
#
_symmetry.space_group_name_H-M   'P 1'
#
loop_
_entity.id
_entity.type
_entity.pdbx_description
1 polymer ?
#
loop_
_entity_poly.entity_id
_entity_poly.type
_entity_poly.pdbx_seq_one_letter_code
_entity_poly.pdbx_strand_id
1 'polypeptide(L)'
;EGDVLLTNEQLALIETLHKSNRSRRQALKDAGYSWGTVKPVIPYSYSAGYPKSTRGPTITDAMKFWEKNTCVRFKEVTSGYRVEVRESAGCSSYVGKIND
;
A
#
# COMPACT_ATOMS: atom_id res chain seq x y z
N GLU A 1 11.74 -3.11 -10.73
CA GLU A 1 10.72 -2.29 -10.03
C GLU A 1 9.94 -1.52 -11.09
N GLY A 2 9.02 -2.19 -11.79
CA GLY A 2 8.17 -1.56 -12.83
C GLY A 2 6.76 -1.24 -12.33
N ASP A 3 6.52 -1.56 -11.06
CA ASP A 3 5.23 -1.68 -10.38
C ASP A 3 5.19 -0.87 -9.08
N VAL A 4 6.22 -0.05 -8.84
CA VAL A 4 6.33 0.82 -7.66
C VAL A 4 6.08 2.26 -8.07
N LEU A 5 5.09 2.89 -7.43
CA LEU A 5 4.84 4.32 -7.54
C LEU A 5 5.50 5.02 -6.36
N LEU A 6 6.42 5.96 -6.66
CA LEU A 6 7.09 6.76 -5.64
C LEU A 6 6.52 8.18 -5.63
N THR A 7 6.34 8.75 -4.44
CA THR A 7 6.15 10.20 -4.34
C THR A 7 7.48 10.92 -4.60
N ASN A 8 7.43 12.22 -4.93
CA ASN A 8 8.65 13.01 -5.11
C ASN A 8 9.53 13.01 -3.85
N GLU A 9 8.92 13.01 -2.67
CA GLU A 9 9.63 12.93 -1.39
C GLU A 9 10.32 11.57 -1.21
N GLN A 10 9.65 10.48 -1.57
CA GLN A 10 10.23 9.14 -1.53
C GLN A 10 11.37 8.99 -2.54
N LEU A 11 11.22 9.55 -3.73
CA LEU A 11 12.27 9.56 -4.74
C LEU A 11 13.51 10.32 -4.24
N ALA A 12 13.31 11.51 -3.67
CA ALA A 12 14.40 12.29 -3.08
C ALA A 12 15.08 11.53 -1.92
N LEU A 13 14.30 10.89 -1.05
CA LEU A 13 14.85 10.05 0.02
C LEU A 13 15.70 8.91 -0.56
N ILE A 14 15.20 8.19 -1.56
CA ILE A 14 15.92 7.09 -2.21
C ILE A 14 17.22 7.60 -2.84
N GLU A 15 17.22 8.73 -3.54
CA GLU A 15 18.42 9.33 -4.13
C GLU A 15 19.48 9.67 -3.07
N THR A 16 19.07 10.19 -1.91
CA THR A 16 20.00 10.47 -0.80
C THR A 16 20.56 9.19 -0.19
N LEU A 17 19.73 8.16 -0.01
CA LEU A 17 20.14 6.88 0.56
C LEU A 17 21.08 6.12 -0.37
N HIS A 18 20.87 6.18 -1.69
CA HIS A 18 21.72 5.55 -2.71
C HIS A 18 23.17 6.07 -2.68
N LYS A 19 23.39 7.31 -2.24
CA LYS A 19 24.75 7.89 -2.08
C LYS A 19 25.48 7.35 -0.85
N SER A 20 24.80 6.63 0.04
CA SER A 20 25.38 6.06 1.27
C SER A 20 25.57 4.54 1.16
N ASN A 21 26.78 4.04 1.47
CA ASN A 21 27.10 2.60 1.37
C ASN A 21 26.35 1.70 2.38
N ARG A 22 25.60 2.23 3.34
CA ARG A 22 25.05 1.48 4.49
C ARG A 22 23.53 1.24 4.49
N SER A 23 22.78 1.73 3.50
CA SER A 23 21.31 1.69 3.56
C SER A 23 20.64 1.07 2.32
N ARG A 24 21.03 -0.16 1.95
CA ARG A 24 20.28 -0.99 0.98
C ARG A 24 19.14 -1.78 1.63
N ARG A 25 18.37 -1.18 2.53
CA ARG A 25 17.22 -1.88 3.15
C ARG A 25 15.97 -1.63 2.31
N GLN A 26 15.38 -2.72 1.80
CA GLN A 26 14.14 -2.74 1.01
C GLN A 26 12.86 -2.43 1.83
N ALA A 27 13.01 -1.88 3.03
CA ALA A 27 11.93 -1.62 3.96
C ALA A 27 11.95 -0.16 4.38
N LEU A 28 10.93 0.59 3.97
CA LEU A 28 10.69 1.94 4.45
C LEU A 28 10.13 1.84 5.87
N LYS A 29 10.99 2.13 6.85
CA LYS A 29 10.65 2.05 8.28
C LYS A 29 10.17 3.36 8.89
N ASP A 30 10.23 4.45 8.13
CA ASP A 30 9.86 5.75 8.65
C ASP A 30 8.35 5.76 9.00
N ALA A 31 8.04 6.19 10.22
CA ALA A 31 6.72 6.06 10.82
C ALA A 31 5.64 6.84 10.03
N GLY A 32 6.05 7.88 9.29
CA GLY A 32 5.16 8.67 8.43
C GLY A 32 4.60 7.90 7.24
N TYR A 33 5.31 6.87 6.76
CA TYR A 33 4.90 6.03 5.64
C TYR A 33 4.32 4.68 6.08
N SER A 34 4.24 4.43 7.38
CA SER A 34 3.60 3.24 7.91
C SER A 34 2.09 3.47 8.10
N TRP A 35 1.30 2.43 7.91
CA TRP A 35 -0.13 2.43 8.27
C TRP A 35 -0.38 2.38 9.79
N GLY A 36 0.68 2.38 10.59
CA GLY A 36 0.66 2.30 12.05
C GLY A 36 1.43 1.09 12.56
N THR A 37 1.93 1.18 13.80
CA THR A 37 2.80 0.16 14.40
C THR A 37 2.06 -0.83 15.29
N VAL A 38 0.87 -0.47 15.80
CA VAL A 38 0.09 -1.30 16.73
C VAL A 38 -1.28 -1.57 16.11
N LYS A 39 -1.45 -2.77 15.54
CA LYS A 39 -2.68 -3.24 14.89
C LYS A 39 -3.24 -2.25 13.85
N PRO A 40 -2.48 -1.94 12.79
CA PRO A 40 -2.89 -0.95 11.80
C PRO A 40 -4.17 -1.38 11.07
N VAL A 41 -5.10 -0.45 10.91
CA VAL A 41 -6.32 -0.62 10.12
C VAL A 41 -6.17 0.17 8.83
N ILE A 42 -6.13 -0.53 7.70
CA ILE A 42 -6.00 0.06 6.36
C ILE A 42 -7.40 0.26 5.78
N PRO A 43 -7.88 1.51 5.60
CA PRO A 43 -9.11 1.78 4.90
C PRO A 43 -8.94 1.45 3.42
N TYR A 44 -9.91 0.78 2.81
CA TYR A 44 -9.90 0.49 1.37
C TYR A 44 -11.26 0.72 0.71
N SER A 45 -11.24 0.87 -0.61
CA SER A 45 -12.44 0.81 -1.45
C SER A 45 -12.11 0.19 -2.79
N TYR A 46 -13.13 -0.17 -3.55
CA TYR A 46 -13.01 -0.50 -4.97
C TYR A 46 -13.39 0.71 -5.81
N SER A 47 -12.69 0.96 -6.92
CA SER A 47 -13.11 1.99 -7.87
C SER A 47 -14.50 1.70 -8.44
N ALA A 48 -15.16 2.76 -8.89
CA ALA A 48 -16.37 2.62 -9.68
C ALA A 48 -16.11 1.68 -10.88
N GLY A 49 -17.03 0.74 -11.11
CA GLY A 49 -16.92 -0.23 -12.21
C GLY A 49 -16.04 -1.46 -11.92
N TYR A 50 -15.32 -1.55 -10.79
CA TYR A 50 -14.47 -2.71 -10.51
C TYR A 50 -15.29 -4.02 -10.49
N PRO A 51 -14.94 -5.05 -11.29
CA PRO A 51 -15.81 -6.21 -11.49
C PRO A 51 -16.07 -6.99 -10.19
N LYS A 52 -17.35 -7.20 -9.86
CA LYS A 52 -17.73 -7.92 -8.62
C LYS A 52 -17.22 -9.37 -8.59
N SER A 53 -17.08 -10.00 -9.75
CA SER A 53 -16.56 -11.37 -9.92
C SER A 53 -15.11 -11.51 -9.43
N THR A 54 -14.28 -10.47 -9.52
CA THR A 54 -12.89 -10.46 -9.04
C THR A 54 -12.74 -9.88 -7.63
N ARG A 55 -13.71 -9.10 -7.11
CA ARG A 55 -13.69 -8.58 -5.72
C ARG A 55 -13.61 -9.70 -4.68
N GLY A 56 -14.42 -10.74 -4.86
CA GLY A 56 -14.66 -11.78 -3.86
C GLY A 56 -13.51 -12.78 -3.69
N PRO A 57 -12.99 -13.42 -4.76
CA PRO A 57 -12.03 -14.51 -4.59
C PRO A 57 -10.59 -14.03 -4.42
N THR A 58 -10.14 -13.01 -5.15
CA THR A 58 -8.70 -12.72 -5.20
C THR A 58 -8.28 -11.67 -4.17
N ILE A 59 -8.92 -10.51 -4.16
CA ILE A 59 -8.54 -9.39 -3.28
C ILE A 59 -8.94 -9.68 -1.83
N THR A 60 -10.18 -10.13 -1.61
CA THR A 60 -10.67 -10.42 -0.26
C THR A 60 -9.91 -11.57 0.39
N ASP A 61 -9.54 -12.63 -0.35
CA ASP A 61 -8.77 -13.73 0.24
C ASP A 61 -7.31 -13.35 0.49
N ALA A 62 -6.72 -12.48 -0.34
CA ALA A 62 -5.41 -11.89 -0.04
C ALA A 62 -5.46 -11.04 1.24
N MET A 63 -6.50 -10.22 1.43
CA MET A 63 -6.69 -9.46 2.67
C MET A 63 -6.81 -10.40 3.88
N LYS A 64 -7.67 -11.42 3.82
CA LYS A 64 -7.81 -12.42 4.89
C LYS A 64 -6.50 -13.14 5.21
N PHE A 65 -5.70 -13.45 4.19
CA PHE A 65 -4.38 -14.04 4.40
C PHE A 65 -3.50 -13.12 5.27
N TRP A 66 -3.46 -11.83 4.96
CA TRP A 66 -2.69 -10.86 5.76
C TRP A 66 -3.27 -10.68 7.17
N GLU A 67 -4.59 -10.63 7.32
CA GLU A 67 -5.24 -10.51 8.64
C GLU A 67 -4.98 -11.72 9.55
N LYS A 68 -4.92 -12.92 8.95
CA LYS A 68 -4.62 -14.17 9.65
C LYS A 68 -3.17 -14.25 10.12
N ASN A 69 -2.24 -13.74 9.32
CA ASN A 69 -0.79 -13.92 9.55
C ASN A 69 -0.10 -12.69 10.17
N THR A 70 -0.79 -11.55 10.27
CA THR A 70 -0.21 -10.30 10.79
C THR A 70 -1.20 -9.53 11.68
N CYS A 71 -0.74 -8.42 12.25
CA CYS A 71 -1.59 -7.50 13.00
C CYS A 71 -2.37 -6.51 12.11
N VAL A 72 -2.16 -6.51 10.79
CA VAL A 72 -2.85 -5.63 9.84
C VAL A 72 -4.32 -6.03 9.72
N ARG A 73 -5.22 -5.04 9.64
CA ARG A 73 -6.65 -5.22 9.40
C ARG A 73 -7.11 -4.33 8.25
N PHE A 74 -8.14 -4.77 7.52
CA PHE A 74 -8.70 -4.00 6.42
C PHE A 74 -10.13 -3.57 6.74
N LYS A 75 -10.48 -2.33 6.37
CA LYS A 75 -11.83 -1.79 6.56
C LYS A 75 -12.32 -1.14 5.28
N GLU A 76 -13.40 -1.68 4.70
CA GLU A 76 -14.02 -1.03 3.55
C GLU A 76 -14.66 0.30 3.98
N VAL A 77 -14.40 1.36 3.21
CA VAL A 77 -14.94 2.70 3.43
C VAL A 77 -15.47 3.28 2.11
N THR A 78 -16.44 4.19 2.22
CA THR A 78 -17.05 4.85 1.05
C THR A 78 -16.48 6.25 0.79
N SER A 79 -15.76 6.83 1.74
CA SER A 79 -15.17 8.16 1.64
C SER A 79 -13.89 8.29 2.50
N GLY A 80 -13.15 9.38 2.33
CA GLY A 80 -11.90 9.64 3.06
C GLY A 80 -10.66 8.94 2.48
N TYR A 81 -9.52 9.18 3.13
CA TYR A 81 -8.22 8.64 2.75
C TYR A 81 -8.19 7.11 2.85
N ARG A 82 -7.81 6.44 1.76
CA ARG A 82 -7.92 4.98 1.62
C ARG A 82 -7.08 4.45 0.47
N VAL A 83 -6.80 3.15 0.51
CA VAL A 83 -6.31 2.41 -0.66
C VAL A 83 -7.48 2.15 -1.59
N GLU A 84 -7.48 2.75 -2.77
CA GLU A 84 -8.48 2.44 -3.79
C GLU A 84 -7.95 1.36 -4.75
N VAL A 85 -8.58 0.19 -4.72
CA VAL A 85 -8.29 -0.91 -5.63
C VAL A 85 -8.95 -0.62 -6.98
N ARG A 86 -8.13 -0.55 -8.03
CA ARG A 86 -8.57 -0.18 -9.38
C ARG A 86 -8.15 -1.24 -10.39
N GLU A 87 -8.83 -1.25 -11.53
CA GLU A 87 -8.37 -1.97 -12.71
C GLU A 87 -7.50 -1.04 -13.56
N SER A 88 -6.32 -1.50 -13.93
CA SER A 88 -5.34 -0.72 -14.68
C SER A 88 -4.57 -1.62 -15.64
N ALA A 89 -3.90 -1.02 -16.62
CA ALA A 89 -2.92 -1.72 -17.44
C ALA A 89 -1.71 -2.10 -16.56
N GLY A 90 -1.76 -3.29 -15.96
CA GLY A 90 -0.73 -3.79 -15.04
C GLY A 90 -1.08 -3.60 -13.57
N CYS A 91 -0.19 -4.09 -12.71
CA CYS A 91 -0.30 -4.02 -11.25
C CYS A 91 0.74 -3.04 -10.73
N SER A 92 0.33 -2.08 -9.91
CA SER A 92 1.25 -1.17 -9.24
C SER A 92 0.67 -0.65 -7.92
N SER A 93 1.54 -0.16 -7.04
CA SER A 93 1.12 0.47 -5.79
C SER A 93 2.14 1.50 -5.32
N TYR A 94 1.69 2.43 -4.49
CA TYR A 94 2.60 3.26 -3.71
C TYR A 94 3.23 2.45 -2.57
N VAL A 95 4.41 2.88 -2.12
CA VAL A 95 5.06 2.26 -0.96
C VAL A 95 4.55 2.92 0.32
N GLY A 96 3.79 2.17 1.11
CA GLY A 96 3.31 2.61 2.42
C GLY A 96 2.11 3.55 2.35
N LYS A 97 1.90 4.29 3.44
CA LYS A 97 0.91 5.35 3.54
C LYS A 97 1.50 6.62 2.92
N ILE A 98 0.85 7.15 1.90
CA ILE A 98 1.19 8.45 1.30
C ILE A 98 0.41 9.56 2.03
N ASN A 99 1.07 10.57 2.57
CA ASN A 99 0.35 11.76 3.03
C ASN A 99 0.16 12.65 1.79
N ASP A 100 -1.09 13.02 1.50
CA ASP A 100 -1.40 14.14 0.60
C ASP A 100 -1.25 15.46 1.35
#